data_AF-A0A3S1NMN8-F1
#
_entry.id   AF-A0A3S1NMN8-F1
#
_cell.length_a   1.000
_cell.length_b   1.000
_cell.length_c   1.000
_cell.angle_alpha   90.00
_cell.angle_beta   90.00
_cell.angle_gamma   90.00
#
_symmetry.space_group_name_H-M   'P 1'
#
loop_
_entity.id
_entity.type
_entity.pdbx_description
1 polymer ?
#
loop_
_entity_poly.entity_id
_entity_poly.type
_entity_poly.pdbx_seq_one_letter_code
_entity_poly.pdbx_strand_id
1 'polypeptide(L)'
;VFTVLNYLLPEKGVMPMHCSANEGPAGDAAVFFGLSGTGKTTLSADPSRTLIGDDEHGWGPHGIFNFEGGCYAKTIRLSAEAEPEIFATTQRFGTVLENVVLDAGRVPDFDDGSLTENTRCAYPLDYIPNASRTGRAGHPKNVIMLTADAFGVMPPIARLTPAQAMYHFLSGYTAKVAGTEKGVIEPEATFSTCFGAPFMPRHPSEYGNLLRELIASHGVDCWLVNTGWTGGAYGTGRRMPIKVTRTLLGAALDGSLNAAEFRTDANFGFEVPVAVPGVDGAVLDPRSTWADKAAYDRQAAKLVNMFAVNFEKFEQHVDAAIIGAAPRLQEAAE
;
A
#
# COMPACT_ATOMS: atom_id res chain seq x y z
N VAL A 1 21.16 0.44 -3.28
CA VAL A 1 21.41 -0.70 -2.37
C VAL A 1 20.30 -1.73 -2.49
N PHE A 2 19.04 -1.32 -2.42
CA PHE A 2 17.87 -2.19 -2.53
C PHE A 2 17.91 -3.20 -3.69
N THR A 3 18.20 -2.77 -4.92
CA THR A 3 18.32 -3.68 -6.08
C THR A 3 19.33 -4.81 -5.85
N VAL A 4 20.45 -4.52 -5.19
CA VAL A 4 21.47 -5.53 -4.85
C VAL A 4 20.90 -6.53 -3.83
N LEU A 5 20.16 -6.06 -2.83
CA LEU A 5 19.49 -6.94 -1.86
C LEU A 5 18.38 -7.76 -2.52
N ASN A 6 17.61 -7.17 -3.43
CA ASN A 6 16.61 -7.88 -4.25
C ASN A 6 17.23 -8.96 -5.13
N TYR A 7 18.51 -8.83 -5.51
CA TYR A 7 19.24 -9.89 -6.20
C TYR A 7 19.78 -10.95 -5.23
N LEU A 8 20.42 -10.56 -4.13
CA LEU A 8 21.19 -11.51 -3.31
C LEU A 8 20.37 -12.31 -2.29
N LEU A 9 19.26 -11.75 -1.80
CA LEU A 9 18.51 -12.33 -0.67
C LEU A 9 17.60 -13.52 -1.04
N PRO A 10 16.93 -13.55 -2.21
CA PRO A 10 16.07 -14.68 -2.56
C PRO A 10 16.78 -16.04 -2.56
N GLU A 11 18.03 -16.11 -3.03
CA GLU A 11 18.86 -17.33 -2.98
C GLU A 11 19.13 -17.83 -1.55
N LYS A 12 18.98 -16.95 -0.55
CA LYS A 12 19.17 -17.26 0.87
C LYS A 12 17.83 -17.53 1.57
N GLY A 13 16.73 -17.64 0.83
CA GLY A 13 15.38 -17.81 1.38
C GLY A 13 14.90 -16.60 2.18
N VAL A 14 15.41 -15.40 1.87
CA VAL A 14 14.96 -14.14 2.49
C VAL A 14 14.21 -13.34 1.45
N MET A 15 12.97 -12.96 1.76
CA MET A 15 12.11 -12.16 0.88
C MET A 15 12.43 -10.67 1.03
N PRO A 16 13.05 -10.02 0.04
CA PRO A 16 13.19 -8.58 0.02
C PRO A 16 11.85 -7.95 -0.39
N MET A 17 11.46 -6.88 0.32
CA MET A 17 10.14 -6.28 0.24
C MET A 17 10.27 -4.76 0.14
N HIS A 18 9.57 -4.17 -0.84
CA HIS A 18 9.37 -2.73 -0.91
C HIS A 18 8.09 -2.39 -0.13
N CYS A 19 8.25 -2.26 1.17
CA CYS A 19 7.17 -2.05 2.12
C CYS A 19 7.65 -1.25 3.33
N SER A 20 6.75 -0.51 3.96
CA SER A 20 6.95 -0.10 5.35
C SER A 20 6.57 -1.25 6.29
N ALA A 21 7.00 -1.18 7.55
CA ALA A 21 6.61 -2.15 8.56
C ALA A 21 6.52 -1.53 9.95
N ASN A 22 5.60 -2.07 10.77
CA ASN A 22 5.46 -1.71 12.18
C ASN A 22 5.07 -2.93 13.03
N GLU A 23 5.18 -2.80 14.35
CA GLU A 23 4.87 -3.84 15.31
C GLU A 23 3.95 -3.30 16.42
N GLY A 24 2.86 -4.00 16.70
CA GLY A 24 1.95 -3.65 17.79
C GLY A 24 2.49 -4.06 19.16
N PRO A 25 1.88 -3.59 20.26
CA PRO A 25 2.33 -3.89 21.62
C PRO A 25 2.35 -5.38 21.98
N ALA A 26 1.60 -6.22 21.25
CA ALA A 26 1.56 -7.67 21.45
C ALA A 26 2.62 -8.42 20.60
N GLY A 27 3.51 -7.71 19.90
CA GLY A 27 4.47 -8.31 18.98
C GLY A 27 3.86 -8.70 17.63
N ASP A 28 2.67 -8.20 17.32
CA ASP A 28 1.98 -8.40 16.05
C ASP A 28 2.60 -7.50 14.97
N ALA A 29 3.56 -8.03 14.21
CA ALA A 29 4.17 -7.28 13.12
C ALA A 29 3.23 -7.17 11.90
N ALA A 30 3.35 -6.09 11.15
CA ALA A 30 2.63 -5.87 9.90
C ALA A 30 3.54 -5.24 8.84
N VAL A 31 3.33 -5.60 7.57
CA VAL A 31 4.04 -5.03 6.42
C VAL A 31 3.07 -4.38 5.45
N PHE A 32 3.44 -3.23 4.89
CA PHE A 32 2.60 -2.43 4.01
C PHE A 32 3.28 -2.23 2.66
N PHE A 33 2.92 -3.04 1.68
CA PHE A 33 3.34 -2.86 0.30
C PHE A 33 2.63 -1.68 -0.34
N GLY A 34 3.31 -0.96 -1.21
CA GLY A 34 2.72 0.16 -1.94
C GLY A 34 3.75 0.98 -2.70
N LEU A 35 3.31 1.65 -3.76
CA LEU A 35 4.17 2.63 -4.44
C LEU A 35 4.27 3.93 -3.66
N SER A 36 5.15 4.82 -4.10
CA SER A 36 5.23 6.17 -3.54
C SER A 36 3.87 6.88 -3.66
N GLY A 37 3.44 7.54 -2.58
CA GLY A 37 2.17 8.29 -2.55
C GLY A 37 0.91 7.46 -2.25
N THR A 38 1.01 6.14 -2.08
CA THR A 38 -0.12 5.28 -1.67
C THR A 38 -0.35 5.23 -0.17
N GLY A 39 0.49 5.91 0.63
CA GLY A 39 0.32 6.05 2.08
C GLY A 39 1.14 5.10 2.94
N LYS A 40 2.16 4.41 2.40
CA LYS A 40 3.07 3.53 3.17
C LYS A 40 3.58 4.18 4.45
N THR A 41 4.27 5.31 4.34
CA THR A 41 4.88 6.04 5.46
C THR A 41 3.81 6.55 6.43
N THR A 42 2.74 7.18 5.91
CA THR A 42 1.65 7.76 6.72
C THR A 42 0.84 6.72 7.49
N LEU A 43 0.71 5.49 6.97
CA LEU A 43 -0.04 4.40 7.60
C LEU A 43 0.84 3.51 8.49
N SER A 44 2.14 3.42 8.23
CA SER A 44 3.07 2.72 9.15
C SER A 44 3.43 3.55 10.37
N ALA A 45 3.45 4.88 10.24
CA ALA A 45 3.63 5.84 11.34
C ALA A 45 2.33 5.98 12.17
N ASP A 46 1.88 4.86 12.73
CA ASP A 46 0.79 4.81 13.69
C ASP A 46 1.37 5.03 15.10
N PRO A 47 0.91 6.03 15.86
CA PRO A 47 1.45 6.33 17.19
C PRO A 47 1.23 5.20 18.21
N SER A 48 0.32 4.26 17.94
CA SER A 48 0.07 3.09 18.78
C SER A 48 0.97 1.89 18.49
N ARG A 49 1.81 1.98 17.44
CA ARG A 49 2.65 0.87 16.95
C ARG A 49 4.11 1.33 16.84
N THR A 50 5.05 0.42 17.02
CA THR A 50 6.48 0.69 16.89
C THR A 50 6.87 0.63 15.41
N LEU A 51 7.42 1.71 14.86
CA LEU A 51 7.89 1.74 13.46
C LEU A 51 9.16 0.89 13.30
N ILE A 52 9.15 -0.09 12.39
CA ILE A 52 10.35 -0.89 12.06
C ILE A 52 11.17 -0.20 10.95
N GLY A 53 10.48 0.37 9.95
CA GLY A 53 11.04 1.11 8.83
C GLY A 53 9.95 1.56 7.85
N ASP A 54 10.26 2.44 6.92
CA ASP A 54 9.26 3.05 6.02
C ASP A 54 9.30 2.58 4.56
N ASP A 55 10.36 1.91 4.07
CA ASP A 55 10.44 1.58 2.64
C ASP A 55 11.03 0.20 2.29
N GLU A 56 12.13 -0.24 2.94
CA GLU A 56 12.82 -1.48 2.52
C GLU A 56 13.02 -2.50 3.65
N HIS A 57 12.46 -3.70 3.50
CA HIS A 57 12.56 -4.76 4.51
C HIS A 57 12.91 -6.13 3.92
N GLY A 58 13.50 -6.99 4.74
CA GLY A 58 13.65 -8.42 4.48
C GLY A 58 12.76 -9.24 5.40
N TRP A 59 12.15 -10.31 4.89
CA TRP A 59 11.49 -11.34 5.69
C TRP A 59 12.28 -12.64 5.58
N GLY A 60 12.94 -13.01 6.68
CA GLY A 60 13.75 -14.22 6.78
C GLY A 60 13.21 -15.22 7.81
N PRO A 61 14.01 -16.25 8.15
CA PRO A 61 13.60 -17.33 9.04
C PRO A 61 13.19 -16.92 10.46
N HIS A 62 13.49 -15.69 10.89
CA HIS A 62 13.23 -15.19 12.24
C HIS A 62 12.27 -14.00 12.30
N GLY A 63 11.68 -13.62 11.16
CA GLY A 63 10.80 -12.46 11.07
C GLY A 63 11.31 -11.40 10.10
N ILE A 64 10.88 -10.17 10.32
CA ILE A 64 11.18 -9.03 9.45
C ILE A 64 12.31 -8.17 10.00
N PHE A 65 13.06 -7.55 9.11
CA PHE A 65 14.12 -6.61 9.45
C PHE A 65 14.26 -5.51 8.41
N ASN A 66 14.49 -4.29 8.88
CA ASN A 66 14.74 -3.12 8.07
C ASN A 66 16.13 -3.21 7.42
N PHE A 67 16.24 -2.82 6.15
CA PHE A 67 17.53 -2.70 5.46
C PHE A 67 18.22 -1.35 5.74
N GLU A 68 17.47 -0.37 6.22
CA GLU A 68 17.86 1.02 6.33
C GLU A 68 18.07 1.46 7.78
N GLY A 69 18.74 2.61 7.96
CA GLY A 69 18.93 3.26 9.26
C GLY A 69 18.22 4.61 9.38
N GLY A 70 17.34 4.92 8.43
CA GLY A 70 16.67 6.20 8.28
C GLY A 70 15.42 6.07 7.43
N CYS A 71 14.79 7.22 7.16
CA CYS A 71 13.65 7.34 6.26
C CYS A 71 13.94 8.42 5.22
N TYR A 72 13.33 8.27 4.03
CA TYR A 72 13.41 9.24 2.94
C TYR A 72 12.01 9.68 2.51
N ALA A 73 11.34 10.39 3.41
CA ALA A 73 9.93 10.74 3.30
C ALA A 73 9.67 11.85 2.27
N LYS A 74 8.48 11.81 1.66
CA LYS A 74 7.97 12.87 0.78
C LYS A 74 7.46 14.05 1.62
N THR A 75 7.78 15.28 1.23
CA THR A 75 7.48 16.47 2.04
C THR A 75 6.51 17.46 1.40
N ILE A 76 6.06 17.24 0.16
CA ILE A 76 5.06 18.12 -0.47
C ILE A 76 3.77 18.10 0.34
N ARG A 77 3.27 19.28 0.72
CA ARG A 77 2.09 19.50 1.58
C ARG A 77 2.21 18.85 2.97
N LEU A 78 3.43 18.61 3.45
CA LEU A 78 3.65 18.10 4.81
C LEU A 78 3.22 19.15 5.84
N SER A 79 2.45 18.72 6.84
CA SER A 79 1.99 19.60 7.92
C SER A 79 2.09 18.93 9.28
N ALA A 80 2.30 19.75 10.31
CA ALA A 80 2.32 19.30 11.71
C ALA A 80 0.98 18.71 12.17
N GLU A 81 -0.13 19.10 11.53
CA GLU A 81 -1.46 18.59 11.86
C GLU A 81 -1.68 17.17 11.32
N ALA A 82 -1.35 16.94 10.05
CA ALA A 82 -1.59 15.64 9.41
C ALA A 82 -0.55 14.59 9.79
N GLU A 83 0.73 14.98 9.85
CA GLU A 83 1.87 14.07 10.02
C GLU A 83 2.89 14.65 11.04
N PRO A 84 2.49 14.82 12.32
CA PRO A 84 3.28 15.53 13.33
C PRO A 84 4.69 14.95 13.54
N GLU A 85 4.82 13.62 13.54
CA GLU A 85 6.10 12.94 13.79
C GLU A 85 7.10 13.16 12.65
N ILE A 86 6.64 13.09 11.41
CA ILE A 86 7.46 13.34 10.23
C ILE A 86 7.78 14.84 10.13
N PHE A 87 6.81 15.72 10.37
CA PHE A 87 7.04 17.17 10.39
C PHE A 87 8.08 17.57 11.45
N ALA A 88 8.04 16.96 12.64
CA ALA A 88 9.03 17.23 13.67
C ALA A 88 10.47 16.89 13.23
N THR A 89 10.67 15.92 12.34
CA THR A 89 12.02 15.57 11.85
C THR A 89 12.61 16.69 11.01
N THR A 90 11.80 17.47 10.28
CA THR A 90 12.29 18.56 9.42
C THR A 90 12.86 19.74 10.19
N GLN A 91 12.60 19.80 11.50
CA GLN A 91 13.08 20.85 12.41
C GLN A 91 14.33 20.43 13.19
N ARG A 92 14.89 19.25 12.92
CA ARG A 92 16.04 18.69 13.65
C ARG A 92 17.33 18.81 12.83
N PHE A 93 18.40 19.21 13.49
CA PHE A 93 19.74 19.19 12.91
C PHE A 93 20.12 17.76 12.54
N GLY A 94 20.58 17.54 11.31
CA GLY A 94 20.91 16.21 10.77
C GLY A 94 19.90 15.74 9.71
N THR A 95 18.70 16.32 9.68
CA THR A 95 17.75 16.09 8.58
C THR A 95 18.19 16.85 7.34
N VAL A 96 18.15 16.17 6.20
CA VAL A 96 18.43 16.77 4.88
C VAL A 96 17.10 17.03 4.19
N LEU A 97 16.83 18.29 3.82
CA LEU A 97 15.69 18.65 2.98
C LEU A 97 16.16 18.76 1.53
N GLU A 98 15.52 18.02 0.64
CA GLU A 98 15.89 17.95 -0.77
C GLU A 98 14.80 18.57 -1.64
N ASN A 99 15.19 19.56 -2.45
CA ASN A 99 14.31 20.34 -3.33
C ASN A 99 13.15 21.08 -2.64
N VAL A 100 13.16 21.20 -1.30
CA VAL A 100 12.21 22.02 -0.55
C VAL A 100 12.61 23.49 -0.66
N VAL A 101 11.68 24.34 -1.07
CA VAL A 101 11.90 25.79 -1.12
C VAL A 101 11.90 26.34 0.29
N LEU A 102 12.81 27.28 0.58
CA LEU A 102 12.85 28.00 1.84
C LEU A 102 12.40 29.44 1.61
N ASP A 103 11.60 29.99 2.54
CA ASP A 103 11.24 31.40 2.53
C ASP A 103 12.43 32.31 2.92
N ALA A 104 12.20 33.62 2.93
CA ALA A 104 13.21 34.60 3.32
C ALA A 104 13.72 34.43 4.77
N GLY A 105 12.93 33.80 5.64
CA GLY A 105 13.27 33.44 7.01
C GLY A 105 13.96 32.08 7.16
N ARG A 106 14.23 31.37 6.05
CA ARG A 106 14.73 29.99 6.02
C ARG A 106 13.75 28.96 6.58
N VAL A 107 12.46 29.29 6.61
CA VAL A 107 11.40 28.34 6.97
C VAL A 107 11.06 27.52 5.71
N PRO A 108 11.01 26.18 5.80
CA PRO A 108 10.57 25.36 4.69
C PRO A 108 9.13 25.67 4.28
N ASP A 109 8.93 25.95 2.99
CA ASP A 109 7.60 26.00 2.37
C ASP A 109 7.30 24.63 1.76
N PHE A 110 6.52 23.83 2.48
CA PHE A 110 6.14 22.49 2.05
C PHE A 110 5.05 22.50 0.98
N ASP A 111 4.37 23.62 0.74
CA ASP A 111 3.32 23.74 -0.29
C ASP A 111 3.90 24.16 -1.65
N ASP A 112 5.14 24.65 -1.69
CA ASP A 112 5.83 25.05 -2.92
C ASP A 112 6.41 23.85 -3.70
N GLY A 113 5.68 23.44 -4.74
CA GLY A 113 6.10 22.43 -5.72
C GLY A 113 6.83 22.97 -6.95
N SER A 114 7.28 24.22 -6.97
CA SER A 114 7.83 24.89 -8.17
C SER A 114 9.07 24.21 -8.75
N LEU A 115 9.91 23.59 -7.91
CA LEU A 115 11.03 22.76 -8.35
C LEU A 115 10.56 21.35 -8.74
N THR A 116 9.73 20.74 -7.89
CA THR A 116 9.16 19.41 -8.10
C THR A 116 8.05 19.09 -7.10
N GLU A 117 7.07 18.28 -7.48
CA GLU A 117 6.10 17.66 -6.55
C GLU A 117 6.71 16.49 -5.74
N ASN A 118 7.97 16.13 -5.98
CA ASN A 118 8.70 15.09 -5.26
C ASN A 118 9.77 15.69 -4.34
N THR A 119 9.41 16.73 -3.59
CA THR A 119 10.23 17.22 -2.47
C THR A 119 10.35 16.14 -1.39
N ARG A 120 11.51 16.08 -0.74
CA ARG A 120 11.87 14.99 0.18
C ARG A 120 12.58 15.49 1.43
N CYS A 121 12.54 14.68 2.48
CA CYS A 121 13.46 14.79 3.61
C CYS A 121 14.08 13.43 3.95
N ALA A 122 15.38 13.43 4.25
CA ALA A 122 16.09 12.26 4.76
C ALA A 122 16.46 12.49 6.23
N TYR A 123 16.07 11.57 7.10
CA TYR A 123 16.34 11.65 8.54
C TYR A 123 16.66 10.28 9.15
N PRO A 124 17.51 10.21 10.19
CA PRO A 124 17.74 8.99 10.96
C PRO A 124 16.44 8.41 11.56
N LEU A 125 16.32 7.08 11.61
CA LEU A 125 15.09 6.43 12.03
C LEU A 125 14.74 6.76 13.50
N ASP A 126 15.75 6.93 14.35
CA ASP A 126 15.61 7.33 15.76
C ASP A 126 15.10 8.76 15.96
N TYR A 127 14.83 9.50 14.87
CA TYR A 127 14.13 10.78 14.97
C TYR A 127 12.63 10.61 15.16
N ILE A 128 12.08 9.46 14.78
CA ILE A 128 10.71 9.07 15.04
C ILE A 128 10.62 8.51 16.47
N PRO A 129 9.80 9.10 17.37
CA PRO A 129 9.82 8.75 18.81
C PRO A 129 9.51 7.28 19.12
N ASN A 130 8.61 6.65 18.35
CA ASN A 130 8.19 5.25 18.46
C ASN A 130 8.94 4.33 17.50
N ALA A 131 10.11 4.72 16.97
CA ALA A 131 10.90 3.84 16.13
C ALA A 131 11.56 2.68 16.91
N SER A 132 11.67 1.54 16.24
CA SER A 132 12.36 0.37 16.75
C SER A 132 13.86 0.64 16.87
N ARG A 133 14.42 0.29 18.04
CA ARG A 133 15.86 0.38 18.31
C ARG A 133 16.67 -0.68 17.58
N THR A 134 16.03 -1.77 17.14
CA THR A 134 16.69 -2.91 16.49
C THR A 134 16.42 -2.96 15.00
N GLY A 135 15.37 -2.28 14.52
CA GLY A 135 14.88 -2.41 13.15
C GLY A 135 14.40 -3.83 12.84
N ARG A 136 13.96 -4.60 13.84
CA ARG A 136 13.54 -6.01 13.70
C ARG A 136 12.24 -6.26 14.45
N ALA A 137 11.44 -7.19 13.92
CA ALA A 137 10.23 -7.71 14.55
C ALA A 137 10.04 -9.19 14.22
N GLY A 138 9.06 -9.84 14.84
CA GLY A 138 8.69 -11.22 14.56
C GLY A 138 8.13 -11.44 13.13
N HIS A 139 7.57 -12.61 12.88
CA HIS A 139 6.84 -12.85 11.63
C HIS A 139 5.58 -11.99 11.58
N PRO A 140 5.28 -11.34 10.44
CA PRO A 140 4.12 -10.48 10.33
C PRO A 140 2.85 -11.33 10.47
N LYS A 141 1.85 -10.77 11.13
CA LYS A 141 0.48 -11.30 11.20
C LYS A 141 -0.38 -10.77 10.08
N ASN A 142 -0.02 -9.60 9.54
CA ASN A 142 -0.74 -8.93 8.47
C ASN A 142 0.20 -8.51 7.34
N VAL A 143 -0.21 -8.79 6.10
CA VAL A 143 0.36 -8.22 4.88
C VAL A 143 -0.69 -7.31 4.26
N ILE A 144 -0.36 -6.04 4.10
CA ILE A 144 -1.25 -5.01 3.58
C ILE A 144 -0.74 -4.56 2.21
N MET A 145 -1.62 -4.58 1.21
CA MET A 145 -1.36 -4.09 -0.14
C MET A 145 -2.10 -2.77 -0.34
N LEU A 146 -1.36 -1.67 -0.33
CA LEU A 146 -1.90 -0.33 -0.52
C LEU A 146 -2.02 -0.01 -2.00
N THR A 147 -3.22 0.37 -2.42
CA THR A 147 -3.48 0.85 -3.78
C THR A 147 -4.14 2.22 -3.73
N ALA A 148 -3.64 3.18 -4.51
CA ALA A 148 -4.33 4.45 -4.70
C ALA A 148 -5.20 4.36 -5.96
N ASP A 149 -6.36 3.70 -5.85
CA ASP A 149 -7.26 3.52 -6.98
C ASP A 149 -7.96 4.82 -7.37
N ALA A 150 -7.45 5.51 -8.39
CA ALA A 150 -8.07 6.73 -8.93
C ALA A 150 -9.27 6.44 -9.84
N PHE A 151 -9.57 5.17 -10.12
CA PHE A 151 -10.75 4.78 -10.87
C PHE A 151 -11.98 4.71 -9.98
N GLY A 152 -11.83 4.65 -8.64
CA GLY A 152 -12.93 4.68 -7.68
C GLY A 152 -13.75 3.40 -7.62
N VAL A 153 -13.13 2.26 -7.95
CA VAL A 153 -13.75 0.94 -8.09
C VAL A 153 -13.47 0.05 -6.88
N MET A 154 -12.22 0.06 -6.38
CA MET A 154 -11.75 -0.83 -5.33
C MET A 154 -12.43 -0.56 -3.98
N PRO A 155 -12.78 -1.61 -3.21
CA PRO A 155 -13.30 -1.44 -1.85
C PRO A 155 -12.27 -0.77 -0.95
N PRO A 156 -12.70 -0.06 0.11
CA PRO A 156 -11.79 0.64 1.01
C PRO A 156 -10.85 -0.33 1.75
N ILE A 157 -11.34 -1.55 2.03
CA ILE A 157 -10.55 -2.67 2.52
C ILE A 157 -11.15 -3.98 2.02
N ALA A 158 -10.31 -4.98 1.79
CA ALA A 158 -10.70 -6.33 1.42
C ALA A 158 -9.73 -7.34 2.02
N ARG A 159 -10.26 -8.47 2.52
CA ARG A 159 -9.45 -9.65 2.85
C ARG A 159 -9.19 -10.44 1.56
N LEU A 160 -7.95 -10.85 1.39
CA LEU A 160 -7.48 -11.58 0.22
C LEU A 160 -7.18 -13.02 0.62
N THR A 161 -7.60 -13.96 -0.22
CA THR A 161 -7.03 -15.31 -0.19
C THR A 161 -5.54 -15.26 -0.57
N PRO A 162 -4.72 -16.27 -0.20
CA PRO A 162 -3.31 -16.30 -0.60
C PRO A 162 -3.10 -16.19 -2.12
N ALA A 163 -3.98 -16.79 -2.93
CA ALA A 163 -3.92 -16.68 -4.39
C ALA A 163 -4.22 -15.25 -4.88
N GLN A 164 -5.23 -14.58 -4.32
CA GLN A 164 -5.52 -13.18 -4.62
C GLN A 164 -4.36 -12.27 -4.17
N ALA A 165 -3.77 -12.51 -3.00
CA ALA A 165 -2.61 -11.78 -2.54
C ALA A 165 -1.45 -11.89 -3.56
N MET A 166 -1.16 -13.09 -4.07
CA MET A 166 -0.11 -13.25 -5.09
C MET A 166 -0.46 -12.59 -6.41
N TYR A 167 -1.70 -12.70 -6.87
CA TYR A 167 -2.18 -12.03 -8.08
C TYR A 167 -1.99 -10.51 -7.97
N HIS A 168 -2.38 -9.91 -6.85
CA HIS A 168 -2.26 -8.48 -6.60
C HIS A 168 -0.83 -8.02 -6.34
N PHE A 169 0.00 -8.84 -5.70
CA PHE A 169 1.42 -8.58 -5.52
C PHE A 169 2.17 -8.54 -6.85
N LEU A 170 1.95 -9.53 -7.72
CA LEU A 170 2.56 -9.56 -9.06
C LEU A 170 2.00 -8.47 -9.97
N SER A 171 0.72 -8.12 -9.82
CA SER A 171 0.12 -7.00 -10.55
C SER A 171 0.71 -5.65 -10.11
N GLY A 172 0.81 -5.42 -8.79
CA GLY A 172 1.34 -4.19 -8.21
C GLY A 172 0.57 -2.94 -8.64
N TYR A 173 -0.76 -3.02 -8.62
CA TYR A 173 -1.65 -1.96 -9.11
C TYR A 173 -1.72 -0.75 -8.18
N THR A 174 -1.56 0.43 -8.78
CA THR A 174 -1.99 1.72 -8.25
C THR A 174 -2.40 2.61 -9.42
N ALA A 175 -2.96 3.80 -9.16
CA ALA A 175 -3.13 4.80 -10.21
C ALA A 175 -2.22 6.00 -10.00
N LYS A 176 -1.76 6.57 -11.12
CA LYS A 176 -1.18 7.91 -11.19
C LYS A 176 -2.32 8.91 -11.36
N VAL A 177 -2.23 10.04 -10.67
CA VAL A 177 -3.21 11.12 -10.76
C VAL A 177 -2.65 12.33 -11.51
N ALA A 178 -3.56 13.05 -12.16
CA ALA A 178 -3.21 14.27 -12.87
C ALA A 178 -2.60 15.31 -11.93
N GLY A 179 -1.54 15.99 -12.38
CA GLY A 179 -0.87 17.05 -11.63
C GLY A 179 0.21 16.61 -10.63
N THR A 180 0.33 15.32 -10.30
CA THR A 180 1.44 14.83 -9.45
C THR A 180 2.65 14.35 -10.24
N GLU A 181 2.48 14.07 -11.53
CA GLU A 181 3.54 13.69 -12.46
C GLU A 181 3.45 14.51 -13.74
N LYS A 182 4.60 14.91 -14.29
CA LYS A 182 4.68 15.73 -15.51
C LYS A 182 4.08 14.98 -16.70
N GLY A 183 2.98 15.49 -17.25
CA GLY A 183 2.34 14.95 -18.45
C GLY A 183 1.12 14.07 -18.20
N VAL A 184 0.73 13.81 -16.94
CA VAL A 184 -0.50 13.06 -16.61
C VAL A 184 -1.68 14.04 -16.53
N ILE A 185 -2.66 13.86 -17.43
CA ILE A 185 -3.84 14.73 -17.58
C ILE A 185 -5.12 14.03 -17.08
N GLU A 186 -5.17 12.70 -17.20
CA GLU A 186 -6.24 11.84 -16.69
C GLU A 186 -5.65 10.74 -15.79
N PRO A 187 -6.44 10.10 -14.91
CA PRO A 187 -6.00 8.97 -14.11
C PRO A 187 -5.48 7.82 -14.98
N GLU A 188 -4.26 7.39 -14.71
CA GLU A 188 -3.61 6.31 -15.46
C GLU A 188 -3.33 5.13 -14.52
N ALA A 189 -3.82 3.94 -14.90
CA ALA A 189 -3.49 2.71 -14.18
C ALA A 189 -1.99 2.41 -14.33
N THR A 190 -1.32 2.16 -13.21
CA THR A 190 0.09 1.78 -13.17
C THR A 190 0.21 0.41 -12.50
N PHE A 191 0.81 -0.53 -13.21
CA PHE A 191 1.10 -1.88 -12.71
C PHE A 191 2.60 -2.02 -12.51
N SER A 192 3.03 -1.80 -11.27
CA SER A 192 4.44 -1.93 -10.89
C SER A 192 4.63 -3.23 -10.13
N THR A 193 4.94 -4.29 -10.87
CA THR A 193 5.20 -5.65 -10.36
C THR A 193 5.89 -5.68 -9.00
N CYS A 194 5.39 -6.51 -8.08
CA CYS A 194 5.88 -6.64 -6.70
C CYS A 194 5.80 -5.34 -5.89
N PHE A 195 4.97 -4.39 -6.33
CA PHE A 195 4.96 -3.00 -5.88
C PHE A 195 6.33 -2.32 -5.96
N GLY A 196 7.25 -2.75 -6.83
CA GLY A 196 8.62 -2.26 -6.81
C GLY A 196 9.44 -2.57 -8.06
N ALA A 197 8.80 -2.70 -9.22
CA ALA A 197 9.41 -3.19 -10.47
C ALA A 197 10.78 -2.59 -10.83
N PRO A 198 11.04 -1.27 -10.67
CA PRO A 198 12.37 -0.70 -10.95
C PRO A 198 13.52 -1.29 -10.13
N PHE A 199 13.21 -1.96 -9.01
CA PHE A 199 14.18 -2.51 -8.07
C PHE A 199 14.26 -4.04 -8.11
N MET A 200 13.55 -4.70 -9.04
CA MET A 200 13.43 -6.17 -9.12
C MET A 200 14.33 -6.73 -10.23
N PRO A 201 15.57 -7.16 -9.93
CA PRO A 201 16.49 -7.72 -10.92
C PRO A 201 16.23 -9.19 -11.28
N ARG A 202 15.44 -9.92 -10.49
CA ARG A 202 15.06 -11.32 -10.76
C ARG A 202 13.70 -11.42 -11.42
N HIS A 203 13.33 -12.62 -11.85
CA HIS A 203 12.00 -12.84 -12.38
C HIS A 203 10.94 -12.64 -11.26
N PRO A 204 9.84 -11.92 -11.51
CA PRO A 204 8.79 -11.66 -10.51
C PRO A 204 8.25 -12.89 -9.77
N SER A 205 8.19 -14.04 -10.46
CA SER A 205 7.73 -15.29 -9.86
C SER A 205 8.63 -15.80 -8.73
N GLU A 206 9.94 -15.47 -8.72
CA GLU A 206 10.83 -15.84 -7.60
C GLU A 206 10.39 -15.14 -6.30
N TYR A 207 10.11 -13.83 -6.38
CA TYR A 207 9.60 -13.05 -5.26
C TYR A 207 8.19 -13.50 -4.84
N GLY A 208 7.31 -13.73 -5.83
CA GLY A 208 5.95 -14.20 -5.58
C GLY A 208 5.90 -15.55 -4.88
N ASN A 209 6.69 -16.52 -5.33
CA ASN A 209 6.76 -17.85 -4.72
C ASN A 209 7.25 -17.78 -3.27
N LEU A 210 8.29 -16.98 -3.02
CA LEU A 210 8.85 -16.83 -1.68
C LEU A 210 7.86 -16.16 -0.72
N LEU A 211 7.17 -15.09 -1.16
CA LEU A 211 6.15 -14.44 -0.36
C LEU A 211 4.96 -15.38 -0.09
N ARG A 212 4.51 -16.16 -1.08
CA ARG A 212 3.45 -17.15 -0.93
C ARG A 212 3.80 -18.19 0.14
N GLU A 213 5.02 -18.73 0.09
CA GLU A 213 5.50 -19.74 1.05
C GLU A 213 5.56 -19.18 2.47
N LEU A 214 6.02 -17.93 2.63
CA LEU A 214 6.06 -17.26 3.93
C LEU A 214 4.66 -16.98 4.48
N ILE A 215 3.73 -16.49 3.66
CA ILE A 215 2.32 -16.28 4.05
C ILE A 215 1.70 -17.59 4.52
N ALA A 216 1.85 -18.67 3.75
CA ALA A 216 1.28 -19.96 4.08
C ALA A 216 1.90 -20.57 5.35
N SER A 217 3.22 -20.49 5.50
CA SER A 217 3.95 -21.10 6.64
C SER A 217 3.67 -20.41 7.96
N HIS A 218 3.31 -19.12 7.94
CA HIS A 218 3.09 -18.31 9.13
C HIS A 218 1.62 -17.94 9.38
N GLY A 219 0.70 -18.37 8.51
CA GLY A 219 -0.74 -18.11 8.63
C GLY A 219 -1.05 -16.61 8.63
N VAL A 220 -0.51 -15.89 7.65
CA VAL A 220 -0.58 -14.42 7.59
C VAL A 220 -1.84 -13.95 6.88
N ASP A 221 -2.58 -13.05 7.52
CA ASP A 221 -3.76 -12.44 6.94
C ASP A 221 -3.34 -11.40 5.89
N CYS A 222 -3.93 -11.48 4.69
CA CYS A 222 -3.61 -10.59 3.57
C CYS A 222 -4.77 -9.63 3.30
N TRP A 223 -4.44 -8.35 3.17
CA TRP A 223 -5.43 -7.28 2.99
C TRP A 223 -5.08 -6.42 1.78
N LEU A 224 -6.10 -6.02 1.02
CA LEU A 224 -6.02 -4.90 0.08
C LEU A 224 -6.65 -3.68 0.73
N VAL A 225 -5.99 -2.52 0.67
CA VAL A 225 -6.52 -1.26 1.20
C VAL A 225 -6.46 -0.19 0.11
N ASN A 226 -7.63 0.38 -0.21
CA ASN A 226 -7.73 1.47 -1.17
C ASN A 226 -7.54 2.83 -0.44
N THR A 227 -6.42 3.49 -0.72
CA THR A 227 -6.08 4.84 -0.25
C THR A 227 -6.31 5.91 -1.33
N GLY A 228 -6.91 5.50 -2.45
CA GLY A 228 -7.27 6.29 -3.62
C GLY A 228 -8.65 6.92 -3.47
N TRP A 229 -9.55 6.70 -4.43
CA TRP A 229 -10.82 7.42 -4.57
C TRP A 229 -12.04 6.54 -4.24
N THR A 230 -13.12 7.21 -3.86
CA THR A 230 -14.46 6.66 -3.66
C THR A 230 -15.52 7.68 -4.13
N GLY A 231 -16.74 7.20 -4.41
CA GLY A 231 -17.84 8.03 -4.92
C GLY A 231 -17.72 8.45 -6.39
N GLY A 232 -16.73 7.94 -7.11
CA GLY A 232 -16.40 8.32 -8.49
C GLY A 232 -14.91 8.16 -8.77
N ALA A 233 -14.55 8.17 -10.04
CA ALA A 233 -13.16 8.33 -10.46
C ALA A 233 -12.62 9.73 -10.07
N TYR A 234 -11.30 9.90 -10.05
CA TYR A 234 -10.68 11.21 -9.85
C TYR A 234 -11.30 12.30 -10.76
N GLY A 235 -11.51 13.48 -10.20
CA GLY A 235 -12.23 14.58 -10.85
C GLY A 235 -13.74 14.59 -10.58
N THR A 236 -14.35 13.44 -10.25
CA THR A 236 -15.77 13.33 -9.85
C THR A 236 -15.92 12.87 -8.40
N GLY A 237 -15.21 11.80 -8.02
CA GLY A 237 -15.17 11.30 -6.66
C GLY A 237 -14.22 12.08 -5.77
N ARG A 238 -14.01 11.58 -4.56
CA ARG A 238 -13.09 12.15 -3.57
C ARG A 238 -12.10 11.11 -3.10
N ARG A 239 -10.93 11.55 -2.64
CA ARG A 239 -9.96 10.66 -2.01
C ARG A 239 -10.56 10.04 -0.74
N MET A 240 -10.20 8.79 -0.45
CA MET A 240 -10.61 8.05 0.73
C MET A 240 -10.23 8.86 1.97
N PRO A 241 -11.17 9.19 2.87
CA PRO A 241 -10.84 9.93 4.07
C PRO A 241 -9.84 9.15 4.92
N ILE A 242 -8.72 9.77 5.30
CA ILE A 242 -7.65 9.10 6.04
C ILE A 242 -8.13 8.49 7.37
N LYS A 243 -9.12 9.12 8.02
CA LYS A 243 -9.75 8.59 9.23
C LYS A 243 -10.44 7.24 8.96
N VAL A 244 -11.13 7.10 7.84
CA VAL A 244 -11.77 5.82 7.44
C VAL A 244 -10.70 4.77 7.20
N THR A 245 -9.65 5.08 6.43
CA THR A 245 -8.54 4.15 6.18
C THR A 245 -7.88 3.69 7.48
N ARG A 246 -7.60 4.61 8.42
CA ARG A 246 -7.01 4.27 9.72
C ARG A 246 -7.94 3.39 10.58
N THR A 247 -9.24 3.67 10.60
CA THR A 247 -10.20 2.84 11.34
C THR A 247 -10.28 1.42 10.77
N LEU A 248 -10.37 1.28 9.44
CA LEU A 248 -10.41 -0.04 8.78
C LEU A 248 -9.11 -0.81 8.99
N LEU A 249 -7.97 -0.13 8.83
CA LEU A 249 -6.67 -0.73 9.03
C LEU A 249 -6.45 -1.14 10.50
N GLY A 250 -6.84 -0.30 11.45
CA GLY A 250 -6.80 -0.64 12.87
C GLY A 250 -7.58 -1.91 13.17
N ALA A 251 -8.78 -2.04 12.61
CA ALA A 251 -9.64 -3.22 12.78
C ALA A 251 -9.05 -4.50 12.14
N ALA A 252 -8.25 -4.37 11.07
CA ALA A 252 -7.49 -5.49 10.52
C ALA A 252 -6.32 -5.87 11.43
N LEU A 253 -5.56 -4.87 11.90
CA LEU A 253 -4.34 -5.08 12.69
C LEU A 253 -4.63 -5.59 14.10
N ASP A 254 -5.71 -5.15 14.73
CA ASP A 254 -6.15 -5.63 16.05
C ASP A 254 -6.90 -6.98 16.00
N GLY A 255 -7.15 -7.49 14.79
CA GLY A 255 -7.81 -8.77 14.54
C GLY A 255 -9.33 -8.75 14.66
N SER A 256 -9.96 -7.61 14.97
CA SER A 256 -11.42 -7.53 15.07
C SER A 256 -12.15 -7.85 13.77
N LEU A 257 -11.53 -7.56 12.61
CA LEU A 257 -12.07 -7.96 11.30
C LEU A 257 -12.02 -9.46 11.03
N ASN A 258 -11.20 -10.24 11.75
CA ASN A 258 -11.09 -11.68 11.48
C ASN A 258 -12.41 -12.43 11.77
N ALA A 259 -13.23 -11.90 12.68
CA ALA A 259 -14.55 -12.44 13.02
C ALA A 259 -15.72 -11.70 12.34
N ALA A 260 -15.44 -10.77 11.43
CA ALA A 260 -16.49 -10.01 10.75
C ALA A 260 -17.23 -10.85 9.71
N GLU A 261 -18.44 -10.39 9.37
CA GLU A 261 -19.17 -10.90 8.20
C GLU A 261 -18.64 -10.23 6.92
N PHE A 262 -18.41 -11.03 5.89
CA PHE A 262 -17.89 -10.58 4.60
C PHE A 262 -18.87 -10.90 3.47
N ARG A 263 -18.96 -9.98 2.52
CA ARG A 263 -19.56 -10.21 1.20
C ARG A 263 -18.46 -10.44 0.17
N THR A 264 -18.78 -11.17 -0.88
CA THR A 264 -17.89 -11.27 -2.05
C THR A 264 -18.08 -10.07 -2.97
N ASP A 265 -16.99 -9.41 -3.34
CA ASP A 265 -16.98 -8.37 -4.37
C ASP A 265 -17.25 -8.98 -5.76
N ALA A 266 -18.15 -8.38 -6.53
CA ALA A 266 -18.62 -8.93 -7.80
C ALA A 266 -17.61 -8.79 -8.96
N ASN A 267 -16.60 -7.93 -8.83
CA ASN A 267 -15.64 -7.63 -9.90
C ASN A 267 -14.31 -8.37 -9.70
N PHE A 268 -13.88 -8.50 -8.45
CA PHE A 268 -12.58 -9.05 -8.07
C PHE A 268 -12.67 -10.30 -7.19
N GLY A 269 -13.86 -10.64 -6.70
CA GLY A 269 -14.06 -11.81 -5.83
C GLY A 269 -13.47 -11.65 -4.43
N PHE A 270 -13.14 -10.43 -4.00
CA PHE A 270 -12.60 -10.15 -2.68
C PHE A 270 -13.62 -10.37 -1.57
N GLU A 271 -13.15 -10.69 -0.37
CA GLU A 271 -13.98 -10.62 0.83
C GLU A 271 -13.98 -9.18 1.36
N VAL A 272 -15.11 -8.48 1.29
CA VAL A 272 -15.28 -7.10 1.79
C VAL A 272 -16.16 -7.14 3.04
N PRO A 273 -15.75 -6.52 4.17
CA PRO A 273 -16.56 -6.54 5.39
C PRO A 273 -17.89 -5.83 5.16
N VAL A 274 -18.97 -6.40 5.70
CA VAL A 274 -20.33 -5.83 5.56
C VAL A 274 -20.50 -4.59 6.45
N ALA A 275 -19.86 -4.56 7.61
CA ALA A 275 -19.87 -3.44 8.54
C ALA A 275 -18.56 -3.38 9.34
N VAL A 276 -18.12 -2.16 9.67
CA VAL A 276 -17.00 -1.92 10.58
C VAL A 276 -17.38 -0.79 11.54
N PRO A 277 -17.28 -0.97 12.86
CA PRO A 277 -17.60 0.08 13.83
C PRO A 277 -16.86 1.39 13.54
N GLY A 278 -17.58 2.51 13.54
CA GLY A 278 -17.01 3.84 13.27
C GLY A 278 -16.79 4.17 11.79
N VAL A 279 -17.20 3.29 10.86
CA VAL A 279 -17.17 3.53 9.42
C VAL A 279 -18.59 3.53 8.85
N ASP A 280 -18.88 4.49 7.97
CA ASP A 280 -20.13 4.52 7.23
C ASP A 280 -20.22 3.31 6.28
N GLY A 281 -21.22 2.45 6.46
CA GLY A 281 -21.40 1.23 5.67
C GLY A 281 -21.50 1.50 4.17
N ALA A 282 -21.97 2.68 3.75
CA ALA A 282 -22.04 3.03 2.33
C ALA A 282 -20.66 3.02 1.65
N VAL A 283 -19.59 3.36 2.37
CA VAL A 283 -18.23 3.39 1.78
C VAL A 283 -17.64 2.00 1.58
N LEU A 284 -18.14 0.99 2.31
CA LEU A 284 -17.72 -0.41 2.19
C LEU A 284 -18.27 -1.04 0.91
N ASP A 285 -19.26 -0.43 0.26
CA ASP A 285 -19.74 -0.78 -1.07
C ASP A 285 -19.47 0.36 -2.07
N PRO A 286 -18.33 0.33 -2.79
CA PRO A 286 -17.98 1.38 -3.74
C PRO A 286 -19.09 1.69 -4.74
N ARG A 287 -19.83 0.68 -5.22
CA ARG A 287 -20.92 0.89 -6.18
C ARG A 287 -22.02 1.78 -5.62
N SER A 288 -22.35 1.62 -4.33
CA SER A 288 -23.35 2.42 -3.64
C SER A 288 -22.93 3.88 -3.46
N THR A 289 -21.63 4.17 -3.46
CA THR A 289 -21.12 5.55 -3.36
C THR A 289 -21.23 6.33 -4.67
N TRP A 290 -21.39 5.66 -5.82
CA TRP A 290 -21.50 6.33 -7.12
C TRP A 290 -22.93 6.83 -7.36
N ALA A 291 -23.04 8.08 -7.84
CA ALA A 291 -24.32 8.64 -8.25
C ALA A 291 -24.94 7.83 -9.40
N ASP A 292 -24.16 7.58 -10.46
CA ASP A 292 -24.50 6.71 -11.59
C ASP A 292 -23.85 5.32 -11.41
N LYS A 293 -24.68 4.32 -11.11
CA LYS A 293 -24.25 2.94 -10.89
C LYS A 293 -23.81 2.26 -12.18
N ALA A 294 -24.40 2.63 -13.31
CA ALA A 294 -23.96 2.12 -14.61
C ALA A 294 -22.59 2.70 -15.00
N ALA A 295 -22.27 3.93 -14.59
CA ALA A 295 -20.92 4.46 -14.74
C ALA A 295 -19.89 3.70 -13.90
N TYR A 296 -20.25 3.33 -12.66
CA TYR A 296 -19.43 2.42 -11.86
C TYR A 296 -19.19 1.10 -12.58
N ASP A 297 -20.25 0.45 -13.06
CA ASP A 297 -20.15 -0.88 -13.71
C ASP A 297 -19.23 -0.83 -14.95
N ARG A 298 -19.34 0.23 -15.78
CA ARG A 298 -18.43 0.44 -16.92
C ARG A 298 -16.98 0.66 -16.49
N GLN A 299 -16.77 1.42 -15.42
CA GLN A 299 -15.43 1.71 -14.90
C GLN A 299 -14.79 0.47 -14.26
N ALA A 300 -15.57 -0.34 -13.55
CA ALA A 300 -15.15 -1.60 -12.97
C ALA A 300 -14.74 -2.60 -14.07
N ALA A 301 -15.55 -2.74 -15.12
CA ALA A 301 -15.23 -3.57 -16.28
C ALA A 301 -13.93 -3.13 -16.96
N LYS A 302 -13.72 -1.81 -17.12
CA LYS A 302 -12.46 -1.26 -17.64
C LYS A 302 -11.26 -1.65 -16.77
N LEU A 303 -11.37 -1.51 -15.45
CA LEU A 303 -10.29 -1.84 -14.53
C LEU A 303 -10.00 -3.35 -14.49
N VAL A 304 -11.03 -4.20 -14.44
CA VAL A 304 -10.90 -5.66 -14.53
C VAL A 304 -10.14 -6.07 -15.79
N ASN A 305 -10.49 -5.51 -16.95
CA ASN A 305 -9.79 -5.79 -18.19
C ASN A 305 -8.31 -5.33 -18.15
N MET A 306 -8.01 -4.19 -17.53
CA MET A 306 -6.62 -3.75 -17.36
C MET A 306 -5.80 -4.73 -16.51
N PHE A 307 -6.38 -5.29 -15.45
CA PHE A 307 -5.74 -6.34 -14.65
C PHE A 307 -5.48 -7.59 -15.49
N ALA A 308 -6.49 -8.07 -16.24
CA ALA A 308 -6.34 -9.25 -17.09
C ALA A 308 -5.20 -9.08 -18.11
N VAL A 309 -5.22 -7.99 -18.89
CA VAL A 309 -4.18 -7.69 -19.89
C VAL A 309 -2.79 -7.57 -19.25
N ASN A 310 -2.68 -6.91 -18.10
CA ASN A 310 -1.39 -6.81 -17.41
C ASN A 310 -0.87 -8.18 -16.94
N PHE A 311 -1.76 -9.12 -16.60
CA PHE A 311 -1.40 -10.38 -15.99
C PHE A 311 -0.98 -11.47 -16.98
N GLU A 312 -1.32 -11.33 -18.27
CA GLU A 312 -0.93 -12.27 -19.35
C GLU A 312 0.57 -12.64 -19.31
N LYS A 313 1.42 -11.66 -19.00
CA LYS A 313 2.89 -11.85 -18.90
C LYS A 313 3.34 -12.79 -17.77
N PHE A 314 2.47 -13.11 -16.81
CA PHE A 314 2.77 -13.97 -15.68
C PHE A 314 2.13 -15.36 -15.78
N GLU A 315 1.16 -15.58 -16.67
CA GLU A 315 0.35 -16.81 -16.71
C GLU A 315 1.18 -18.09 -16.83
N GLN A 316 2.28 -18.04 -17.59
CA GLN A 316 3.17 -19.19 -17.77
C GLN A 316 4.09 -19.46 -16.57
N HIS A 317 4.11 -18.56 -15.59
CA HIS A 317 5.05 -18.56 -14.46
C HIS A 317 4.37 -18.71 -13.09
N VAL A 318 3.05 -18.83 -13.05
CA VAL A 318 2.26 -18.95 -11.83
C VAL A 318 1.38 -20.20 -11.87
N ASP A 319 0.91 -20.65 -10.70
CA ASP A 319 0.03 -21.80 -10.61
C ASP A 319 -1.43 -21.47 -11.01
N ALA A 320 -2.22 -22.52 -11.25
CA ALA A 320 -3.62 -22.39 -11.65
C ALA A 320 -4.49 -21.70 -10.58
N ALA A 321 -4.10 -21.73 -9.30
CA ALA A 321 -4.84 -21.06 -8.24
C ALA A 321 -4.70 -19.53 -8.37
N ILE A 322 -3.49 -19.04 -8.69
CA ILE A 322 -3.24 -17.62 -8.95
C ILE A 322 -3.96 -17.16 -10.22
N ILE A 323 -3.94 -17.95 -11.30
CA ILE A 323 -4.71 -17.64 -12.53
C ILE A 323 -6.22 -17.61 -12.21
N GLY A 324 -6.69 -18.57 -11.40
CA GLY A 324 -8.07 -18.63 -10.94
C GLY A 324 -8.49 -17.44 -10.07
N ALA A 325 -7.55 -16.76 -9.43
CA ALA A 325 -7.79 -15.55 -8.64
C ALA A 325 -7.87 -14.27 -9.49
N ALA A 326 -7.70 -14.36 -10.81
CA ALA A 326 -7.88 -13.22 -11.70
C ALA A 326 -9.29 -12.60 -11.54
N PRO A 327 -9.40 -11.25 -11.55
CA PRO A 327 -10.68 -10.57 -11.52
C PRO A 327 -11.55 -11.00 -12.70
N ARG A 328 -12.83 -11.25 -12.43
CA ARG A 328 -13.81 -11.65 -13.44
C ARG A 328 -15.08 -10.87 -13.17
N LEU A 329 -15.64 -10.28 -14.22
CA LEU A 329 -17.01 -9.80 -14.16
C LEU A 329 -17.90 -11.01 -13.93
N GLN A 330 -18.47 -11.13 -12.73
CA GLN A 330 -19.55 -12.06 -12.53
C GLN A 330 -20.71 -11.58 -13.42
N GLU A 331 -21.16 -12.42 -14.36
CA GLU A 331 -22.46 -12.20 -15.00
C GLU A 331 -23.47 -12.11 -13.85
N ALA A 332 -24.14 -10.96 -13.73
CA ALA A 332 -25.13 -10.78 -12.69
C ALA A 332 -26.12 -11.94 -12.78
N ALA A 333 -26.22 -12.74 -11.72
CA ALA A 333 -27.28 -13.72 -11.61
C ALA A 333 -28.60 -12.93 -11.58
N GLU A 334 -29.35 -13.00 -12.68
CA GLU A 334 -30.75 -12.56 -12.76
C GLU A 334 -31.63 -13.31 -11.75
#